data_AF-A0A2T0XEE5-F1
#
_entry.id   AF-A0A2T0XEE5-F1
#
_cell.length_a   1.000
_cell.length_b   1.000
_cell.length_c   1.000
_cell.angle_alpha   90.00
_cell.angle_beta   90.00
_cell.angle_gamma   90.00
#
_symmetry.space_group_name_H-M   'P 1'
#
loop_
_entity.id
_entity.type
_entity.pdbx_description
1 polymer ?
#
loop_
_entity_poly.entity_id
_entity_poly.type
_entity_poly.pdbx_seq_one_letter_code
_entity_poly.pdbx_strand_id
1 'polypeptide(L)'
;MNEINMTEYRIQRLKDAIDHISKGNKSDFGRKLDMRDGAFIRQMLAGTRPITEKTIRSIEAFHGMEDWFAPPSKQKQKVSATNKNAQEAGTDWPFKRLSLERLSQLDKDCLKVVENRLIDLVDVLLGDQSSQSAASKSSK
;
A
#
# COMPACT_ATOMS: atom_id res chain seq x y z
N MET A 1 -14.26 21.99 -12.48
CA MET A 1 -13.24 21.87 -11.41
C MET A 1 -12.31 23.04 -11.59
N ASN A 2 -12.29 24.00 -10.66
CA ASN A 2 -11.56 25.27 -10.85
C ASN A 2 -10.05 25.03 -10.96
N GLU A 3 -9.37 25.78 -11.83
CA GLU A 3 -7.92 25.67 -12.10
C GLU A 3 -7.07 25.84 -10.83
N ILE A 4 -7.56 26.63 -9.88
CA ILE A 4 -6.97 26.82 -8.54
C ILE A 4 -6.92 25.50 -7.77
N ASN A 5 -7.97 24.69 -7.83
CA ASN A 5 -8.04 23.39 -7.15
C ASN A 5 -7.08 22.37 -7.79
N MET A 6 -6.84 22.46 -9.10
CA MET A 6 -5.88 21.58 -9.78
C MET A 6 -4.43 21.93 -9.42
N THR A 7 -4.14 23.21 -9.23
CA THR A 7 -2.78 23.66 -8.88
C THR A 7 -2.42 23.24 -7.47
N GLU A 8 -3.30 23.48 -6.49
CA GLU A 8 -3.13 23.02 -5.11
C GLU A 8 -2.97 21.50 -5.05
N TYR A 9 -3.81 20.75 -5.79
CA TYR A 9 -3.69 19.29 -5.88
C TYR A 9 -2.31 18.83 -6.37
N ARG A 10 -1.78 19.46 -7.42
CA ARG A 10 -0.44 19.14 -7.95
C ARG A 10 0.65 19.46 -6.93
N ILE A 11 0.53 20.53 -6.17
CA ILE A 11 1.49 20.90 -5.12
C ILE A 11 1.50 19.85 -4.01
N GLN A 12 0.34 19.39 -3.56
CA GLN A 12 0.23 18.31 -2.56
C GLN A 12 0.88 17.02 -3.07
N ARG A 13 0.55 16.58 -4.29
CA ARG A 13 1.14 15.35 -4.87
C ARG A 13 2.65 15.47 -5.10
N LEU A 14 3.14 16.67 -5.43
CA LEU A 14 4.58 16.93 -5.54
C LEU A 14 5.27 16.81 -4.17
N LYS A 15 4.64 17.30 -3.10
CA LYS A 15 5.16 17.15 -1.74
C LYS A 15 5.26 15.66 -1.36
N ASP A 16 4.21 14.87 -1.62
CA ASP A 16 4.22 13.44 -1.34
C ASP A 16 5.28 12.69 -2.18
N ALA A 17 5.48 13.08 -3.45
CA ALA A 17 6.53 12.48 -4.30
C ALA A 17 7.94 12.75 -3.76
N ILE A 18 8.18 13.96 -3.23
CA ILE A 18 9.48 14.31 -2.61
C ILE A 18 9.72 13.49 -1.34
N ASP A 19 8.68 13.27 -0.54
CA ASP A 19 8.75 12.42 0.64
C ASP A 19 9.03 10.96 0.25
N HIS A 20 8.33 10.44 -0.76
CA HIS A 20 8.45 9.06 -1.22
C HIS A 20 9.85 8.74 -1.79
N ILE A 21 10.42 9.60 -2.63
CA ILE A 21 11.71 9.32 -3.30
C ILE A 21 12.91 9.73 -2.47
N SER A 22 12.84 10.92 -1.85
CA SER A 22 14.00 11.60 -1.27
C SER A 22 13.81 11.92 0.21
N LYS A 23 12.79 11.33 0.86
CA LYS A 23 12.51 11.49 2.31
C LYS A 23 12.44 12.96 2.73
N GLY A 24 11.86 13.81 1.87
CA GLY A 24 11.70 15.24 2.11
C GLY A 24 12.85 16.12 1.59
N ASN A 25 13.94 15.56 1.08
CA ASN A 25 15.06 16.34 0.56
C ASN A 25 14.79 16.88 -0.86
N LYS A 26 14.41 18.16 -0.93
CA LYS A 26 14.05 18.87 -2.16
C LYS A 26 15.20 19.00 -3.16
N SER A 27 16.43 19.14 -2.68
CA SER A 27 17.61 19.32 -3.54
C SER A 27 18.06 17.98 -4.12
N ASP A 28 17.96 16.89 -3.34
CA ASP A 28 18.19 15.53 -3.84
C ASP A 28 17.15 15.12 -4.90
N PHE A 29 15.87 15.40 -4.63
CA PHE A 29 14.79 15.17 -5.58
C PHE A 29 15.00 15.93 -6.90
N GLY A 30 15.40 17.20 -6.81
CA GLY A 30 15.76 18.00 -7.97
C GLY A 30 16.90 17.38 -8.79
N ARG A 31 17.97 16.91 -8.12
CA ARG A 31 19.09 16.25 -8.81
C ARG A 31 18.67 14.98 -9.54
N LYS A 32 17.76 14.18 -8.98
CA LYS A 32 17.21 12.99 -9.64
C LYS A 32 16.40 13.33 -10.91
N LEU A 33 15.77 14.51 -10.93
CA LEU A 33 15.02 15.05 -12.07
C LEU A 33 15.89 15.81 -13.08
N ASP A 34 17.21 15.75 -12.95
CA ASP A 34 18.17 16.54 -13.74
C ASP A 34 18.00 18.07 -13.56
N MET A 35 17.35 18.49 -12.47
CA MET A 35 17.16 19.88 -12.11
C MET A 35 18.25 20.30 -11.12
N ARG A 36 19.19 21.11 -11.60
CA ARG A 36 20.30 21.64 -10.82
C ARG A 36 19.75 22.36 -9.56
N ASP A 37 20.09 21.80 -8.39
CA ASP A 37 19.84 22.34 -7.04
C ASP A 37 18.43 22.26 -6.43
N GLY A 38 17.41 21.83 -7.19
CA GLY A 38 16.03 21.76 -6.68
C GLY A 38 15.38 23.13 -6.44
N ALA A 39 15.98 24.22 -6.92
CA ALA A 39 15.40 25.57 -6.87
C ALA A 39 14.01 25.62 -7.53
N PHE A 40 13.86 24.96 -8.68
CA PHE A 40 12.56 24.83 -9.36
C PHE A 40 11.52 24.11 -8.52
N ILE A 41 11.92 23.08 -7.76
CA ILE A 41 11.02 22.34 -6.86
C ILE A 41 10.52 23.26 -5.74
N ARG A 42 11.39 24.09 -5.18
CA ARG A 42 11.01 25.10 -4.17
C ARG A 42 10.04 26.14 -4.75
N GLN A 43 10.29 26.62 -5.97
CA GLN A 43 9.39 27.56 -6.66
C GLN A 43 8.02 26.95 -6.98
N MET A 44 7.97 25.65 -7.33
CA MET A 44 6.72 24.93 -7.57
C MET A 44 5.93 24.74 -6.27
N LEU A 45 6.60 24.40 -5.17
CA LEU A 45 5.95 24.28 -3.84
C LEU A 45 5.46 25.62 -3.30
N ALA A 46 6.14 26.72 -3.62
CA ALA A 46 5.72 28.07 -3.26
C ALA A 46 4.56 28.60 -4.13
N GLY A 47 4.13 27.85 -5.16
CA GLY A 47 3.11 28.29 -6.11
C GLY A 47 3.56 29.42 -7.06
N THR A 48 4.81 29.89 -6.95
CA THR A 48 5.38 30.91 -7.83
C THR A 48 5.59 30.41 -9.26
N ARG A 49 5.81 29.09 -9.42
CA ARG A 49 5.95 28.44 -10.73
C ARG A 49 4.90 27.36 -10.93
N PRO A 50 4.18 27.35 -12.07
CA PRO A 50 3.23 26.28 -12.34
C PRO A 50 3.94 24.94 -12.54
N ILE A 51 3.30 23.87 -12.07
CA ILE A 51 3.72 22.50 -12.33
C ILE A 51 3.20 22.12 -13.71
N THR A 52 4.10 22.07 -14.69
CA THR A 52 3.80 21.75 -16.08
C THR A 52 3.72 20.25 -16.31
N GLU A 53 3.05 19.84 -17.38
CA GLU A 53 2.91 18.43 -17.75
C GLU A 53 4.26 17.77 -18.08
N LYS A 54 5.24 18.54 -18.56
CA LYS A 54 6.62 18.09 -18.73
C LYS A 54 7.23 17.62 -17.41
N THR A 55 7.08 18.43 -16.35
CA THR A 55 7.58 18.06 -15.03
C THR A 55 6.85 16.85 -14.48
N ILE A 56 5.52 16.78 -14.66
CA ILE A 56 4.73 15.61 -14.24
C ILE A 56 5.26 14.35 -14.91
N ARG A 57 5.45 14.37 -16.23
CA ARG A 57 5.99 13.22 -16.99
C ARG A 57 7.39 12.82 -16.53
N SER A 58 8.25 13.79 -16.21
CA SER A 58 9.59 13.49 -15.66
C SER A 58 9.52 12.82 -14.29
N ILE A 59 8.55 13.18 -13.46
CA ILE A 59 8.34 12.53 -12.16
C ILE A 59 7.73 11.13 -12.38
N GLU A 60 6.73 10.98 -13.25
CA GLU A 60 6.10 9.69 -13.52
C GLU A 60 7.04 8.69 -14.23
N ALA A 61 8.15 9.17 -14.82
CA ALA A 61 9.19 8.32 -15.40
C ALA A 61 10.02 7.54 -14.35
N PHE A 62 9.94 7.91 -13.06
CA PHE A 62 10.55 7.12 -12.01
C PHE A 62 9.77 5.81 -11.76
N HIS A 63 10.49 4.74 -11.49
CA HIS A 63 9.89 3.44 -11.19
C HIS A 63 8.97 3.51 -9.97
N GLY A 64 7.70 3.12 -10.12
CA GLY A 64 6.70 3.09 -9.04
C GLY A 64 5.89 4.38 -8.85
N MET A 65 6.08 5.40 -9.70
CA MET A 65 5.31 6.65 -9.65
C MET A 65 4.48 6.91 -10.91
N GLU A 66 4.16 5.87 -11.66
CA GLU A 66 3.24 5.96 -12.79
C GLU A 66 1.86 6.46 -12.30
N ASP A 67 1.25 7.40 -13.05
CA ASP A 67 -0.04 8.01 -12.71
C ASP A 67 -0.08 8.68 -11.32
N TRP A 68 1.07 9.06 -10.76
CA TRP A 68 1.14 9.72 -9.45
C TRP A 68 0.39 11.05 -9.43
N PHE A 69 0.29 11.76 -10.55
CA PHE A 69 -0.46 13.02 -10.65
C PHE A 69 -1.81 12.87 -11.33
N ALA A 70 -2.22 11.63 -11.65
CA ALA A 70 -3.51 11.39 -12.28
C ALA A 70 -4.66 11.84 -11.37
N PRO A 71 -5.72 12.46 -11.91
CA PRO A 71 -6.87 12.85 -11.11
C PRO A 71 -7.50 11.61 -10.44
N PRO A 72 -8.15 11.77 -9.27
CA PRO A 72 -8.71 10.65 -8.50
C PRO A 72 -9.72 9.81 -9.28
N SER A 73 -10.35 10.37 -10.32
CA SER A 73 -11.21 9.64 -11.26
C SER A 73 -10.46 8.62 -12.12
N LYS A 74 -9.19 8.89 -12.47
CA LYS A 74 -8.31 8.00 -13.24
C LYS A 74 -7.48 7.08 -12.33
N GLN A 75 -7.13 7.50 -11.11
CA GLN A 75 -6.43 6.65 -10.14
C GLN A 75 -7.27 5.42 -9.74
N LYS A 76 -8.60 5.57 -9.70
CA LYS A 76 -9.55 4.46 -9.45
C LYS A 76 -9.67 3.48 -10.63
N GLN A 77 -9.15 3.83 -11.81
CA GLN A 77 -9.25 2.97 -13.00
C GLN A 77 -8.05 2.03 -13.15
N LYS A 78 -6.86 2.28 -12.59
CA LYS A 78 -5.74 1.33 -12.69
C LYS A 78 -5.70 0.24 -11.61
N VAL A 79 -6.38 0.43 -10.47
CA VAL A 79 -6.65 -0.69 -9.53
C VAL A 79 -7.84 -1.55 -9.95
N SER A 80 -8.54 -1.21 -11.04
CA SER A 80 -9.72 -1.95 -11.51
C SER A 80 -9.72 -2.28 -13.02
N ALA A 81 -8.81 -1.73 -13.83
CA ALA A 81 -8.69 -2.07 -15.26
C ALA A 81 -7.73 -3.23 -15.56
N THR A 82 -7.11 -3.83 -14.54
CA THR A 82 -6.42 -5.14 -14.65
C THR A 82 -7.25 -6.28 -14.05
N ASN A 83 -8.57 -6.16 -13.97
CA ASN A 83 -9.44 -7.29 -13.58
C ASN A 83 -10.70 -7.37 -14.45
N LYS A 84 -10.49 -7.68 -15.73
CA LYS A 84 -11.36 -8.56 -16.50
C LYS A 84 -10.42 -9.59 -17.15
N ASN A 85 -10.29 -10.77 -16.55
CA ASN A 85 -9.25 -11.81 -16.78
C ASN A 85 -7.93 -11.70 -15.99
N ALA A 86 -8.01 -11.84 -14.67
CA ALA A 86 -6.95 -12.52 -13.90
C ALA A 86 -7.57 -13.71 -13.14
N GLN A 87 -8.31 -14.52 -13.90
CA GLN A 87 -8.41 -15.94 -13.64
C GLN A 87 -7.13 -16.54 -14.23
N GLU A 88 -6.41 -17.35 -13.45
CA GLU A 88 -5.28 -18.21 -13.83
C GLU A 88 -3.84 -17.65 -13.65
N ALA A 89 -3.17 -18.27 -12.68
CA ALA A 89 -1.71 -18.48 -12.51
C ALA A 89 -0.77 -17.26 -12.33
N GLY A 90 -0.08 -17.23 -11.19
CA GLY A 90 1.28 -16.66 -11.14
C GLY A 90 1.62 -15.68 -10.00
N THR A 91 1.32 -16.00 -8.73
CA THR A 91 2.34 -15.81 -7.67
C THR A 91 1.95 -16.63 -6.43
N ASP A 92 2.78 -17.62 -6.19
CA ASP A 92 2.73 -18.64 -5.14
C ASP A 92 3.47 -18.09 -3.91
N TRP A 93 2.75 -17.51 -2.94
CA TRP A 93 3.26 -17.15 -1.61
C TRP A 93 2.08 -16.91 -0.64
N PRO A 94 2.10 -17.44 0.60
CA PRO A 94 1.12 -18.47 0.98
C PRO A 94 -0.18 -17.99 1.63
N PHE A 95 -0.44 -16.68 1.77
CA PHE A 95 -1.72 -16.22 2.33
C PHE A 95 -2.30 -15.10 1.48
N LYS A 96 -3.14 -15.48 0.51
CA LYS A 96 -4.09 -14.56 -0.12
C LYS A 96 -4.91 -13.95 1.02
N ARG A 97 -4.64 -12.69 1.38
CA ARG A 97 -5.44 -11.95 2.35
C ARG A 97 -6.89 -12.05 1.92
N LEU A 98 -7.68 -12.85 2.64
CA LEU A 98 -9.02 -13.23 2.24
C LEU A 98 -9.84 -11.94 2.14
N SER A 99 -10.23 -11.55 0.92
CA SER A 99 -11.15 -10.44 0.74
C SER A 99 -12.51 -10.82 1.33
N LEU A 100 -13.23 -9.83 1.85
CA LEU A 100 -14.56 -10.03 2.46
C LEU A 100 -15.53 -10.74 1.52
N GLU A 101 -15.39 -10.52 0.21
CA GLU A 101 -16.18 -11.15 -0.84
C GLU A 101 -15.86 -12.63 -1.07
N ARG A 102 -14.63 -13.06 -0.78
CA ARG A 102 -14.28 -14.48 -0.83
C ARG A 102 -14.84 -15.22 0.38
N LEU A 103 -14.82 -14.58 1.55
CA LEU A 103 -15.40 -15.14 2.78
C LEU A 103 -16.92 -15.36 2.66
N SER A 104 -17.65 -14.48 1.96
CA SER A 104 -19.08 -14.66 1.73
C SER A 104 -19.41 -15.76 0.71
N GLN A 105 -18.43 -16.20 -0.10
CA GLN A 105 -18.56 -17.30 -1.05
C GLN A 105 -18.01 -18.64 -0.53
N LEU A 106 -17.46 -18.69 0.69
CA LEU A 106 -16.99 -19.94 1.28
C LEU A 106 -18.17 -20.83 1.63
N ASP A 107 -18.08 -22.10 1.23
CA ASP A 107 -19.06 -23.11 1.58
C ASP A 107 -19.05 -23.37 3.10
N LYS A 108 -20.18 -23.81 3.66
CA LYS A 108 -20.37 -23.96 5.12
C LYS A 108 -19.36 -24.92 5.73
N ASP A 109 -18.91 -25.92 4.98
CA ASP A 109 -17.92 -26.87 5.46
C ASP A 109 -16.52 -26.27 5.52
N CYS A 110 -16.18 -25.32 4.64
CA CYS A 110 -14.92 -24.58 4.71
C CYS A 110 -14.89 -23.60 5.91
N LEU A 111 -16.03 -22.98 6.22
CA LEU A 111 -16.16 -22.09 7.39
C LEU A 111 -15.90 -22.84 8.71
N LYS A 112 -16.42 -24.07 8.85
CA LYS A 112 -16.17 -24.91 10.03
C LYS A 112 -14.69 -25.26 10.21
N VAL A 113 -13.96 -25.51 9.12
CA VAL A 113 -12.52 -25.82 9.19
C VAL A 113 -11.73 -24.59 9.67
N VAL A 114 -12.10 -23.40 9.21
CA VAL A 114 -11.47 -22.14 9.64
C VAL A 114 -11.79 -21.85 11.11
N GLU A 115 -13.04 -22.05 11.54
CA GLU A 115 -13.47 -21.89 12.92
C GLU A 115 -12.72 -22.82 13.87
N ASN A 116 -12.63 -24.10 13.54
CA ASN A 116 -11.88 -25.07 14.34
C ASN A 116 -10.39 -24.72 14.43
N ARG A 117 -9.80 -24.18 13.36
CA ARG A 117 -8.39 -23.73 13.38
C ARG A 117 -8.18 -22.44 14.13
N LEU A 118 -9.16 -21.54 14.15
CA LEU A 118 -9.13 -20.36 15.01
C LEU A 118 -9.22 -20.75 16.48
N ILE A 119 -10.07 -21.72 16.83
CA ILE A 119 -10.19 -22.23 18.21
C ILE A 119 -8.86 -22.87 18.65
N ASP A 120 -8.27 -23.73 17.82
CA ASP A 120 -6.96 -24.37 18.06
C ASP A 120 -5.85 -23.33 18.26
N LEU A 121 -5.85 -22.26 17.46
CA LEU A 121 -4.84 -21.20 17.55
C LEU A 121 -5.05 -20.30 18.77
N VAL A 122 -6.30 -20.11 19.20
CA VAL A 122 -6.67 -19.41 20.43
C VAL A 122 -6.31 -20.26 21.66
N ASP A 123 -6.49 -21.57 21.61
CA ASP A 123 -6.09 -22.50 22.68
C ASP A 123 -4.56 -22.50 22.86
N VAL A 124 -3.81 -22.50 21.77
CA VAL A 124 -2.34 -22.33 21.77
C VAL A 124 -1.91 -20.95 22.28
N LEU A 125 -2.66 -19.89 21.97
CA LEU A 125 -2.36 -18.54 22.49
C LEU A 125 -2.72 -18.40 23.98
N LEU A 126 -3.67 -19.20 24.48
CA LEU A 126 -4.20 -19.13 25.84
C LEU A 126 -3.67 -20.23 26.78
N GLY A 127 -2.89 -21.20 26.32
CA GLY A 127 -2.51 -22.36 27.12
C GLY A 127 -1.01 -22.57 27.36
N ASP A 128 -0.49 -22.10 28.50
CA ASP A 128 0.14 -22.97 29.51
C ASP A 128 0.21 -22.28 30.88
N GLN A 129 -0.78 -22.57 31.74
CA GLN A 129 -0.63 -22.51 33.21
C GLN A 129 -1.26 -23.77 33.81
N SER A 130 -0.97 -24.94 33.26
CA SER A 130 -1.29 -26.22 33.90
C SER A 130 -0.24 -27.27 33.60
N SER A 131 1.03 -26.89 33.76
CA SER A 131 2.09 -27.85 34.05
C SER A 131 1.94 -28.37 35.49
N GLN A 132 1.41 -29.59 35.57
CA GLN A 132 1.80 -30.66 36.51
C GLN A 132 1.71 -30.39 38.03
N SER A 133 0.63 -30.88 38.66
CA SER A 133 0.73 -31.46 39.99
C SER A 133 -0.36 -32.51 40.21
N ALA A 134 -0.14 -33.71 39.65
CA ALA A 134 -0.86 -34.90 40.08
C ALA A 134 -0.01 -36.17 39.90
N ALA A 135 0.43 -36.68 41.05
CA ALA A 135 0.58 -38.09 41.40
C ALA A 135 1.79 -38.90 40.90
N SER A 136 2.66 -39.25 41.87
CA SER A 136 3.20 -40.61 42.09
C SER A 136 3.75 -40.67 43.53
N LYS A 137 2.96 -41.06 44.54
CA LYS A 137 2.91 -42.39 45.19
C LYS A 137 4.27 -43.05 45.50
N SER A 138 4.55 -43.15 46.80
CA SER A 138 4.87 -44.38 47.59
C SER A 138 6.19 -45.14 47.39
N SER A 139 6.75 -45.57 48.55
CA SER A 139 7.84 -46.53 48.81
C SER A 139 9.26 -46.00 48.55
N LYS A 140 10.18 -45.99 49.52
CA LYS A 140 10.52 -47.01 50.53
C LYS A 140 11.23 -46.39 51.73
#